data_AF-A0A6A7GBX8-F1
#
_entry.id   AF-A0A6A7GBX8-F1
#
_cell.length_a   1.000
_cell.length_b   1.000
_cell.length_c   1.000
_cell.angle_alpha   90.00
_cell.angle_beta   90.00
_cell.angle_gamma   90.00
#
_symmetry.space_group_name_H-M   'P 1'
#
loop_
_entity.id
_entity.type
_entity.pdbx_description
1 polymer ?
#
loop_
_entity_poly.entity_id
_entity_poly.type
_entity_poly.pdbx_seq_one_letter_code
_entity_poly.pdbx_strand_id
1 'polypeptide(L)'
;RILDWFKAAHKKEYSAEEDPGVKSVQNIFNYYKKHGYNTIVMGASFRNKGEITELAGCDYLTISPNLLEDLYNSTEAVPKKLASEDTAKLDIPKQSYLYDEALFRFELNEDAMATEKLREGISKFAADAVTLKDLLKKKIQA
;
A
#
# COMPACT_ATOMS: atom_id res chain seq x y z
N ARG A 1 2.26 2.27 -5.58
CA ARG A 1 1.23 2.85 -6.50
C ARG A 1 0.79 4.25 -6.09
N ILE A 2 0.66 4.52 -4.78
CA ILE A 2 0.34 5.86 -4.26
C ILE A 2 1.40 6.88 -4.71
N LEU A 3 2.69 6.56 -4.54
CA LEU A 3 3.80 7.39 -5.03
C LEU A 3 3.64 7.81 -6.50
N ASP A 4 3.35 6.85 -7.39
CA ASP A 4 3.21 7.13 -8.83
C ASP A 4 2.13 8.20 -9.11
N TRP A 5 1.01 8.13 -8.39
CA TRP A 5 -0.08 9.10 -8.55
C TRP A 5 0.37 10.50 -8.12
N PHE A 6 0.97 10.62 -6.94
CA PHE A 6 1.44 11.90 -6.40
C PHE A 6 2.60 12.49 -7.21
N LYS A 7 3.51 11.66 -7.74
CA LYS A 7 4.56 12.12 -8.66
C LYS A 7 3.96 12.69 -9.94
N ALA A 8 2.97 12.00 -10.53
CA ALA A 8 2.33 12.46 -11.75
C ALA A 8 1.49 13.74 -11.53
N ALA A 9 0.72 13.79 -10.45
CA ALA A 9 -0.17 14.90 -10.12
C ALA A 9 0.60 16.18 -9.74
N HIS A 10 1.66 16.05 -8.93
CA HIS A 10 2.40 17.21 -8.41
C HIS A 10 3.72 17.48 -9.13
N LYS A 11 4.16 16.60 -10.03
CA LYS A 11 5.44 16.71 -10.75
C LYS A 11 6.63 16.92 -9.81
N LYS A 12 6.59 16.24 -8.66
CA LYS A 12 7.58 16.34 -7.58
C LYS A 12 8.17 14.96 -7.27
N GLU A 13 9.45 14.94 -6.90
CA GLU A 13 10.13 13.79 -6.31
C GLU A 13 9.95 13.75 -4.79
N TYR A 14 9.83 12.55 -4.22
CA TYR A 14 9.64 12.33 -2.79
C TYR A 14 10.82 11.53 -2.26
N SER A 15 11.34 11.92 -1.09
CA SER A 15 12.25 11.05 -0.33
C SER A 15 11.45 9.87 0.25
N ALA A 16 12.15 8.86 0.77
CA ALA A 16 11.49 7.71 1.39
C ALA A 16 10.60 8.12 2.57
N GLU A 17 11.03 9.11 3.35
CA GLU A 17 10.32 9.63 4.52
C GLU A 17 9.11 10.52 4.15
N GLU A 18 9.17 11.18 3.00
CA GLU A 18 8.08 12.00 2.44
C GLU A 18 7.13 11.21 1.55
N ASP A 19 7.41 9.93 1.30
CA ASP A 19 6.63 9.11 0.37
C ASP A 19 5.16 8.98 0.84
N PRO A 20 4.18 9.39 0.02
CA PRO A 20 2.77 9.39 0.42
C PRO A 20 2.21 7.96 0.60
N GLY A 21 2.79 6.96 -0.07
CA GLY A 21 2.48 5.55 0.14
C GLY A 21 3.00 5.04 1.47
N VAL A 22 4.24 5.40 1.85
CA VAL A 22 4.79 5.11 3.19
C VAL A 22 3.91 5.72 4.27
N LYS A 23 3.56 7.01 4.15
CA LYS A 23 2.68 7.70 5.11
C LYS A 23 1.31 7.03 5.23
N SER A 24 0.72 6.63 4.11
CA SER A 24 -0.55 5.90 4.09
C SER A 24 -0.47 4.61 4.91
N VAL A 25 0.57 3.78 4.69
CA VAL A 25 0.74 2.52 5.43
C VAL A 25 1.05 2.75 6.90
N GLN A 26 1.88 3.75 7.23
CA GLN A 26 2.17 4.12 8.62
C GLN A 26 0.90 4.52 9.39
N ASN A 27 0.03 5.33 8.77
CA ASN A 27 -1.24 5.74 9.36
C ASN A 27 -2.18 4.54 9.58
N ILE A 28 -2.30 3.65 8.59
CA ILE A 28 -3.13 2.45 8.68
C ILE A 28 -2.61 1.50 9.77
N PHE A 29 -1.29 1.25 9.82
CA PHE A 29 -0.66 0.44 10.84
C PHE A 29 -0.96 0.99 12.24
N ASN A 30 -0.72 2.29 12.45
CA ASN A 30 -0.96 2.95 13.72
C ASN A 30 -2.43 2.90 14.15
N TYR A 31 -3.37 3.14 13.23
CA TYR A 31 -4.80 3.00 13.49
C TYR A 31 -5.17 1.57 13.94
N TYR A 32 -4.65 0.57 13.24
CA TYR A 32 -4.94 -0.84 13.51
C TYR A 32 -4.44 -1.24 14.89
N LYS A 33 -3.18 -0.90 15.23
CA LYS A 33 -2.59 -1.24 16.54
C LYS A 33 -3.22 -0.43 17.68
N LYS A 34 -3.49 0.86 17.47
CA LYS A 34 -4.16 1.73 18.46
C LYS A 34 -5.50 1.15 18.92
N HIS A 35 -6.29 0.63 17.98
CA HIS A 35 -7.64 0.13 18.24
C HIS A 35 -7.72 -1.39 18.45
N GLY A 36 -6.57 -2.08 18.51
CA GLY A 36 -6.52 -3.52 18.78
C GLY A 36 -7.16 -4.38 17.68
N TYR A 37 -7.11 -3.95 16.42
CA TYR A 37 -7.58 -4.75 15.30
C TYR A 37 -6.58 -5.89 15.00
N ASN A 38 -7.11 -7.11 14.82
CA ASN A 38 -6.32 -8.31 14.53
C ASN A 38 -6.01 -8.51 13.04
N THR A 39 -6.54 -7.67 12.16
CA THR A 39 -6.26 -7.74 10.74
C THR A 39 -4.79 -7.41 10.49
N ILE A 40 -4.09 -8.30 9.77
CA ILE A 40 -2.67 -8.15 9.44
C ILE A 40 -2.48 -6.97 8.49
N VAL A 41 -1.53 -6.10 8.78
CA VAL A 41 -1.11 -5.01 7.88
C VAL A 41 0.07 -5.48 7.04
N MET A 42 -0.16 -5.70 5.74
CA MET A 42 0.88 -6.11 4.80
C MET A 42 1.15 -5.03 3.75
N GLY A 43 2.30 -4.36 3.84
CA GLY A 43 2.71 -3.38 2.83
C GLY A 43 3.04 -4.06 1.49
N ALA A 44 2.67 -3.43 0.37
CA ALA A 44 2.78 -4.02 -0.96
C ALA A 44 3.01 -2.97 -2.06
N SER A 45 3.47 -3.44 -3.23
CA SER A 45 3.65 -2.63 -4.44
C SER A 45 4.68 -1.51 -4.30
N PHE A 46 5.86 -1.86 -3.80
CA PHE A 46 7.02 -0.98 -3.67
C PHE A 46 7.61 -0.56 -5.02
N ARG A 47 8.27 0.61 -5.05
CA ARG A 47 9.04 1.15 -6.17
C ARG A 47 10.54 1.13 -5.91
N ASN A 48 10.94 1.20 -4.65
CA ASN A 48 12.33 1.27 -4.25
C ASN A 48 12.52 0.71 -2.83
N LYS A 49 13.78 0.46 -2.45
CA LYS A 49 14.12 -0.03 -1.11
C LYS A 49 13.79 0.93 0.03
N GLY A 50 13.86 2.23 -0.22
CA GLY A 50 13.58 3.26 0.80
C GLY A 50 12.17 3.15 1.34
N GLU A 51 11.17 2.93 0.47
CA GLU A 51 9.79 2.70 0.90
C GLU A 51 9.67 1.46 1.82
N ILE A 52 10.47 0.42 1.58
CA ILE A 52 10.47 -0.83 2.36
C ILE A 52 11.10 -0.58 3.73
N THR A 53 12.26 0.05 3.77
CA THR A 53 13.00 0.30 5.02
C THR A 53 12.29 1.31 5.91
N GLU A 54 11.57 2.29 5.35
CA GLU A 54 10.70 3.21 6.12
C GLU A 54 9.46 2.53 6.74
N LEU A 55 9.17 1.29 6.35
CA LEU A 55 8.11 0.46 6.92
C LEU A 55 8.66 -0.73 7.73
N ALA A 56 9.96 -0.74 8.06
CA ALA A 56 10.55 -1.77 8.90
C ALA A 56 9.82 -1.85 10.26
N GLY A 57 9.28 -3.02 10.59
CA GLY A 57 8.44 -3.24 11.77
C GLY A 57 6.93 -3.35 11.50
N CYS A 58 6.50 -3.15 10.25
CA CYS A 58 5.17 -3.58 9.80
C CYS A 58 4.98 -5.10 9.98
N ASP A 59 3.73 -5.58 10.07
CA ASP A 59 3.48 -7.01 10.32
C ASP A 59 4.08 -7.88 9.21
N TYR A 60 3.83 -7.52 7.95
CA TYR A 60 4.38 -8.17 6.77
C TYR A 60 4.66 -7.16 5.66
N LEU A 61 5.58 -7.52 4.75
CA LEU A 61 5.83 -6.77 3.51
C LEU A 61 5.96 -7.79 2.37
N THR A 62 5.20 -7.61 1.28
CA THR A 62 5.35 -8.40 0.06
C THR A 62 6.17 -7.62 -0.97
N ILE A 63 7.33 -8.17 -1.32
CA ILE A 63 8.40 -7.47 -2.02
C ILE A 63 8.71 -8.22 -3.33
N SER A 64 8.92 -7.50 -4.42
CA SER A 64 9.29 -8.11 -5.71
C SER A 64 10.69 -8.71 -5.65
N PRO A 65 11.00 -9.76 -6.46
CA PRO A 65 12.31 -10.40 -6.46
C PRO A 65 13.48 -9.44 -6.64
N ASN A 66 13.36 -8.47 -7.57
CA ASN A 66 14.42 -7.49 -7.83
C ASN A 66 14.73 -6.63 -6.58
N LEU A 67 13.69 -6.18 -5.85
CA LEU A 67 13.89 -5.40 -4.63
C LEU A 67 14.40 -6.25 -3.46
N LEU A 68 14.05 -7.55 -3.42
CA LEU A 68 14.65 -8.49 -2.46
C LEU A 68 16.14 -8.67 -2.73
N GLU A 69 16.55 -8.78 -3.99
CA GLU A 69 17.97 -8.84 -4.38
C GLU A 69 18.70 -7.56 -4.00
N ASP A 70 18.11 -6.40 -4.28
CA ASP A 70 18.68 -5.12 -3.87
C ASP A 70 18.88 -5.02 -2.34
N LEU A 71 17.95 -5.57 -1.56
CA LEU A 71 18.03 -5.60 -0.09
C LEU A 71 19.09 -6.58 0.38
N TYR A 72 19.12 -7.77 -0.21
CA TYR A 72 20.10 -8.82 0.09
C TYR A 72 21.54 -8.35 -0.14
N ASN A 73 21.77 -7.57 -1.21
CA ASN A 73 23.08 -7.03 -1.55
C ASN A 73 23.46 -5.76 -0.77
N SER A 74 22.57 -5.23 0.07
CA SER A 74 22.82 -4.00 0.84
C SER A 74 23.37 -4.32 2.23
N THR A 75 24.31 -3.51 2.70
CA THR A 75 24.84 -3.53 4.08
C THR A 75 24.35 -2.36 4.92
N GLU A 76 23.41 -1.56 4.40
CA GLU A 76 22.85 -0.42 5.10
C GLU A 76 22.02 -0.87 6.30
N ALA A 77 22.04 -0.08 7.38
CA ALA A 77 21.25 -0.38 8.56
C ALA A 77 19.75 -0.20 8.26
N VAL A 78 18.94 -1.15 8.73
CA VAL A 78 17.47 -1.11 8.63
C VAL A 78 16.88 -1.00 10.04
N PRO A 79 16.87 0.19 10.66
CA PRO A 79 16.30 0.37 11.98
C PRO A 79 14.78 0.17 11.96
N LYS A 80 14.22 -0.34 13.06
CA LYS A 80 12.75 -0.45 13.24
C LYS A 80 12.13 0.95 13.20
N LYS A 81 11.14 1.16 12.33
CA LYS A 81 10.40 2.42 12.11
C LYS A 81 8.98 2.36 12.64
N LEU A 82 8.36 1.19 12.60
CA LEU A 82 7.00 0.95 13.09
C LEU A 82 7.04 0.07 14.34
N ALA A 83 6.43 0.56 15.42
CA ALA A 83 6.39 -0.10 16.72
C ALA A 83 4.96 -0.02 17.29
N SER A 84 4.35 -1.18 17.56
CA SER A 84 2.96 -1.24 18.04
C SER A 84 2.82 -0.69 19.46
N GLU A 85 3.86 -0.85 20.28
CA GLU A 85 3.96 -0.37 21.66
C GLU A 85 3.78 1.15 21.82
N ASP A 86 4.12 1.92 20.79
CA ASP A 86 4.02 3.39 20.81
C ASP A 86 2.62 3.90 20.44
N THR A 87 1.80 3.06 19.80
CA THR A 87 0.53 3.48 19.21
C THR A 87 -0.53 3.82 20.25
N ALA A 88 -0.43 3.27 21.47
CA ALA A 88 -1.37 3.57 22.55
C ALA A 88 -1.41 5.06 22.94
N LYS A 89 -0.31 5.80 22.71
CA LYS A 89 -0.18 7.23 23.01
C LYS A 89 -0.73 8.14 21.91
N LEU A 90 -1.03 7.59 20.73
CA LEU A 90 -1.51 8.37 19.60
C LEU A 90 -2.98 8.78 19.83
N ASP A 91 -3.29 10.03 19.50
CA ASP A 91 -4.65 10.55 19.48
C ASP A 91 -5.26 10.32 18.10
N ILE A 92 -5.81 9.12 17.90
CA ILE A 92 -6.44 8.71 16.66
C ILE A 92 -7.89 8.32 17.00
N PRO A 93 -8.89 9.13 16.60
CA PRO A 93 -10.28 8.81 16.88
C PRO A 93 -10.73 7.60 16.07
N LYS A 94 -11.53 6.74 16.70
CA LYS A 94 -12.08 5.56 16.02
C LYS A 94 -13.16 6.00 15.03
N GLN A 95 -13.05 5.53 13.80
CA GLN A 95 -14.04 5.70 12.73
C GLN A 95 -14.75 4.38 12.45
N SER A 96 -16.00 4.45 11.96
CA SER A 96 -16.79 3.28 11.60
C SER A 96 -17.59 3.54 10.34
N TYR A 97 -17.43 2.64 9.37
CA TYR A 97 -18.14 2.64 8.09
C TYR A 97 -19.06 1.43 7.90
N LEU A 98 -19.05 0.48 8.85
CA LEU A 98 -19.64 -0.87 8.68
C LEU A 98 -21.14 -0.85 8.36
N TYR A 99 -21.86 0.17 8.82
CA TYR A 99 -23.31 0.33 8.64
C TYR A 99 -23.69 1.64 7.95
N ASP A 100 -22.73 2.30 7.30
CA ASP A 100 -22.96 3.56 6.58
C ASP A 100 -22.21 3.57 5.24
N GLU A 101 -22.83 2.93 4.25
CA GLU A 101 -22.29 2.85 2.89
C GLU A 101 -22.15 4.25 2.25
N ALA A 102 -23.09 5.15 2.54
CA ALA A 102 -23.09 6.49 1.97
C ALA A 102 -21.88 7.30 2.47
N LEU A 103 -21.59 7.23 3.78
CA LEU A 103 -20.41 7.86 4.36
C LEU A 103 -19.11 7.28 3.78
N PHE A 104 -19.00 5.95 3.68
CA PHE A 104 -17.83 5.30 3.08
C PHE A 104 -17.58 5.76 1.64
N ARG A 105 -18.63 5.77 0.82
CA ARG A 105 -18.54 6.18 -0.59
C ARG A 105 -18.17 7.65 -0.72
N PHE A 106 -18.74 8.50 0.12
CA PHE A 106 -18.44 9.93 0.13
C PHE A 106 -16.97 10.18 0.49
N GLU A 107 -16.50 9.64 1.61
CA GLU A 107 -15.11 9.87 2.04
C GLU A 107 -14.07 9.22 1.10
N LEU A 108 -14.38 8.04 0.53
CA LEU A 108 -13.52 7.45 -0.51
C LEU A 108 -13.43 8.35 -1.75
N ASN A 109 -14.56 8.98 -2.14
CA ASN A 109 -14.61 9.88 -3.30
C ASN A 109 -13.82 11.18 -3.07
N GLU A 110 -13.75 11.66 -1.83
CA GLU A 110 -12.95 12.85 -1.48
C GLU A 110 -11.43 12.59 -1.60
N ASP A 111 -10.98 11.33 -1.58
CA ASP A 111 -9.60 10.96 -1.91
C ASP A 111 -9.49 10.60 -3.42
N ALA A 112 -9.11 11.61 -4.22
CA ALA A 112 -8.92 11.46 -5.65
C ALA A 112 -7.90 10.36 -6.01
N MET A 113 -6.80 10.24 -5.26
CA MET A 113 -5.78 9.24 -5.49
C MET A 113 -6.34 7.83 -5.26
N ALA A 114 -7.00 7.62 -4.13
CA ALA A 114 -7.59 6.32 -3.78
C ALA A 114 -8.67 5.92 -4.80
N THR A 115 -9.56 6.85 -5.16
CA THR A 115 -10.64 6.61 -6.12
C THR A 115 -10.09 6.22 -7.50
N GLU A 116 -9.15 7.00 -8.03
CA GLU A 116 -8.58 6.74 -9.35
C GLU A 116 -7.76 5.45 -9.37
N LYS A 117 -6.89 5.23 -8.37
CA LYS A 117 -6.04 4.03 -8.32
C LYS A 117 -6.81 2.75 -8.06
N LEU A 118 -7.90 2.80 -7.30
CA LEU A 118 -8.80 1.65 -7.13
C LEU A 118 -9.43 1.25 -8.48
N ARG A 119 -10.05 2.21 -9.17
CA ARG A 119 -10.69 1.97 -10.47
C ARG A 119 -9.69 1.52 -11.53
N GLU A 120 -8.52 2.17 -11.61
CA GLU A 120 -7.43 1.80 -12.53
C GLU A 120 -6.95 0.37 -12.26
N GLY A 121 -6.74 0.02 -10.99
CA GLY A 121 -6.27 -1.31 -10.58
C GLY A 121 -7.23 -2.43 -10.97
N ILE A 122 -8.53 -2.26 -10.70
CA ILE A 122 -9.58 -3.22 -11.11
C ILE A 122 -9.56 -3.41 -12.63
N SER A 123 -9.49 -2.30 -13.38
CA SER A 123 -9.53 -2.31 -14.84
C SER A 123 -8.33 -3.06 -15.44
N LYS A 124 -7.12 -2.87 -14.87
CA LYS A 124 -5.90 -3.57 -15.31
C LYS A 124 -5.97 -5.07 -15.03
N PHE A 125 -6.37 -5.48 -13.82
CA PHE A 125 -6.51 -6.90 -13.51
C PHE A 125 -7.57 -7.59 -14.37
N ALA A 126 -8.68 -6.90 -14.69
CA ALA A 126 -9.68 -7.42 -15.62
C ALA A 126 -9.10 -7.63 -17.04
N ALA A 127 -8.30 -6.69 -17.54
CA ALA A 127 -7.62 -6.83 -18.83
C ALA A 127 -6.62 -7.99 -18.84
N ASP A 128 -5.85 -8.17 -17.77
CA ASP A 128 -4.92 -9.30 -17.61
C ASP A 128 -5.68 -10.64 -17.59
N ALA A 129 -6.84 -10.69 -16.93
CA ALA A 129 -7.69 -11.89 -16.91
C ALA A 129 -8.22 -12.27 -18.29
N VAL A 130 -8.63 -11.28 -19.11
CA VAL A 130 -9.02 -11.52 -20.52
C VAL A 130 -7.84 -12.04 -21.33
N THR A 131 -6.65 -11.43 -21.17
CA THR A 131 -5.43 -11.86 -21.84
C THR A 131 -5.08 -13.31 -21.49
N LEU A 132 -5.13 -13.68 -20.21
CA LEU A 132 -4.89 -15.04 -19.76
C LEU A 132 -5.91 -16.02 -20.34
N LYS A 133 -7.20 -15.65 -20.34
CA LYS A 133 -8.26 -16.48 -20.92
C LYS A 133 -8.03 -16.78 -22.40
N ASP A 134 -7.60 -15.79 -23.18
CA ASP A 134 -7.33 -15.96 -24.60
C ASP A 134 -6.08 -16.83 -24.86
N LEU A 135 -5.04 -16.70 -24.03
CA LEU A 135 -3.88 -17.58 -24.06
C LEU A 135 -4.26 -19.03 -23.80
N LEU A 136 -5.09 -19.28 -22.77
CA LEU A 136 -5.57 -20.62 -22.45
C LEU A 136 -6.44 -21.19 -23.57
N LYS A 137 -7.34 -20.39 -24.14
CA LYS A 137 -8.17 -20.81 -25.28
C LYS A 137 -7.34 -21.28 -26.46
N LYS A 138 -6.29 -20.53 -26.82
CA LYS A 138 -5.37 -20.92 -27.90
C LYS A 138 -4.63 -22.23 -27.62
N LYS A 139 -4.32 -22.53 -26.35
CA LYS A 139 -3.62 -23.77 -25.96
C LYS A 139 -4.53 -24.99 -25.91
N ILE A 140 -5.81 -24.80 -25.55
CA ILE A 140 -6.79 -25.89 -25.44
C ILE A 140 -7.37 -26.27 -26.81
N GLN A 141 -7.44 -25.31 -27.75
CA GLN A 141 -8.00 -25.55 -29.09
C GLN A 141 -6.96 -25.99 -30.15
N ALA A 142 -5.69 -26.11 -29.76
CA ALA A 142 -4.58 -26.52 -30.64
C ALA A 142 -4.34 -28.04 -30.63
#